data_AF-A0AB37KB33-F1
#
_entry.id   AF-A0AB37KB33-F1
#
_cell.length_a   1.000
_cell.length_b   1.000
_cell.length_c   1.000
_cell.angle_alpha   90.00
_cell.angle_beta   90.00
_cell.angle_gamma   90.00
#
_symmetry.space_group_name_H-M   'P 1'
#
loop_
_entity.id
_entity.type
_entity.pdbx_description
1 polymer ?
#
loop_
_entity_poly.entity_id
_entity_poly.type
_entity_poly.pdbx_seq_one_letter_code
_entity_poly.pdbx_strand_id
1 'polypeptide(L)'
;MKNLKKRKEENLRRQQRKLVKRLEGIVVHYDNDYCFKDYFGMDDLDSMEMRNYICEYSIGNGVKIVKSTILNVEILPDQFGNKKIILDILAEDSKGNLYNIEMQRAPTIADY
;
A
#
# COMPACT_ATOMS: atom_id res chain seq x y z
N MET A 1 -4.29 -45.67 -16.64
CA MET A 1 -3.72 -44.34 -17.03
C MET A 1 -4.34 -43.14 -16.29
N LYS A 2 -5.66 -43.06 -16.06
CA LYS A 2 -6.32 -41.91 -15.38
C LYS A 2 -5.80 -41.60 -13.96
N ASN A 3 -5.56 -42.63 -13.13
CA ASN A 3 -5.05 -42.43 -11.76
C ASN A 3 -3.62 -41.87 -11.70
N LEU A 4 -2.80 -42.14 -12.72
CA LEU A 4 -1.44 -41.64 -12.78
C LEU A 4 -1.43 -40.13 -13.11
N LYS A 5 -2.32 -39.68 -13.99
CA LYS A 5 -2.51 -38.25 -14.29
C LYS A 5 -2.97 -37.48 -13.06
N LYS A 6 -3.97 -38.00 -12.33
CA LYS A 6 -4.53 -37.37 -11.13
C LYS A 6 -3.47 -37.23 -10.01
N ARG A 7 -2.65 -38.26 -9.80
CA ARG A 7 -1.51 -38.21 -8.86
C ARG A 7 -0.46 -37.18 -9.26
N LYS A 8 -0.16 -37.03 -10.56
CA LYS A 8 0.78 -36.01 -11.05
C LYS A 8 0.25 -34.60 -10.81
N GLU A 9 -1.03 -34.35 -11.08
CA GLU A 9 -1.68 -33.06 -10.80
C GLU A 9 -1.67 -32.70 -9.30
N GLU A 10 -1.99 -33.65 -8.43
CA GLU A 10 -1.96 -33.40 -6.99
C GLU A 10 -0.55 -33.08 -6.50
N ASN A 11 0.47 -33.78 -6.99
CA ASN A 11 1.86 -33.49 -6.65
C ASN A 11 2.28 -32.09 -7.15
N LEU A 12 1.87 -31.72 -8.36
CA LEU A 12 2.16 -30.39 -8.91
C LEU A 12 1.51 -29.28 -8.09
N ARG A 13 0.23 -29.43 -7.71
CA ARG A 13 -0.48 -28.49 -6.83
C ARG A 13 0.20 -28.39 -5.45
N ARG A 14 0.69 -29.51 -4.91
CA ARG A 14 1.38 -29.55 -3.62
C ARG A 14 2.74 -28.84 -3.69
N GLN A 15 3.47 -29.00 -4.80
CA GLN A 15 4.71 -28.28 -5.07
C GLN A 15 4.46 -26.78 -5.24
N GLN A 16 3.42 -26.37 -5.99
CA GLN A 16 3.01 -24.98 -6.12
C GLN A 16 2.68 -24.35 -4.76
N ARG A 17 1.88 -25.01 -3.92
CA ARG A 17 1.58 -24.51 -2.56
C ARG A 17 2.83 -24.35 -1.69
N LYS A 18 3.76 -25.30 -1.77
CA LYS A 18 5.04 -25.20 -1.05
C LYS A 18 5.90 -24.06 -1.57
N LEU A 19 5.91 -23.83 -2.88
CA LEU A 19 6.63 -22.73 -3.50
C LEU A 19 6.04 -21.38 -3.08
N VAL A 20 4.72 -21.21 -3.17
CA VAL A 20 4.00 -20.01 -2.72
C VAL A 20 4.31 -19.72 -1.25
N LYS A 21 4.19 -20.72 -0.38
CA LYS A 21 4.50 -20.56 1.06
C LYS A 21 5.97 -20.23 1.34
N ARG A 22 6.89 -20.67 0.48
CA ARG A 22 8.31 -20.28 0.56
C ARG A 22 8.53 -18.85 0.07
N LEU A 23 7.78 -18.45 -0.95
CA LEU A 23 7.84 -17.12 -1.53
C LEU A 23 7.17 -16.08 -0.62
N GLU A 24 6.14 -16.43 0.16
CA GLU A 24 5.51 -15.54 1.16
C GLU A 24 6.50 -15.01 2.21
N GLY A 25 7.62 -15.70 2.47
CA GLY A 25 8.69 -15.24 3.36
C GLY A 25 9.91 -14.61 2.67
N ILE A 26 9.94 -14.59 1.33
CA ILE A 26 11.03 -14.03 0.50
C ILE A 26 10.55 -12.77 -0.22
N VAL A 27 9.29 -12.74 -0.62
CA VAL A 27 8.60 -11.56 -1.09
C VAL A 27 8.40 -10.67 0.12
N VAL A 28 9.34 -9.76 0.33
CA VAL A 28 9.05 -8.55 1.07
C VAL A 28 7.92 -7.89 0.28
N HIS A 29 6.70 -7.98 0.78
CA HIS A 29 5.64 -7.13 0.25
C HIS A 29 6.19 -5.73 0.35
N TYR A 30 6.31 -5.05 -0.78
CA TYR A 30 6.57 -3.62 -0.80
C TYR A 30 5.29 -2.97 -0.25
N ASP A 31 5.11 -3.08 1.06
CA ASP A 31 4.09 -2.37 1.80
C ASP A 31 4.59 -0.93 1.82
N ASN A 32 4.07 -0.23 0.83
CA ASN A 32 4.65 0.92 0.15
C ASN A 32 4.53 2.20 0.96
N ASP A 33 4.58 2.10 2.30
CA ASP A 33 4.49 3.23 3.21
C ASP A 33 5.86 3.78 3.60
N TYR A 34 6.88 3.59 2.76
CA TYR A 34 8.22 4.14 3.03
C TYR A 34 8.16 5.63 3.39
N CYS A 35 7.31 6.39 2.71
CA CYS A 35 7.11 7.80 3.05
C CYS A 35 6.50 7.96 4.45
N PHE A 36 5.43 7.24 4.80
CA PHE A 36 4.84 7.35 6.14
C PHE A 36 5.77 6.86 7.25
N LYS A 37 6.51 5.77 7.01
CA LYS A 37 7.53 5.25 7.92
C LYS A 37 8.66 6.24 8.15
N ASP A 38 9.17 6.85 7.08
CA ASP A 38 10.26 7.81 7.16
C ASP A 38 9.82 9.11 7.83
N TYR A 39 8.63 9.62 7.48
CA TYR A 39 8.11 10.88 8.02
C TYR A 39 7.59 10.78 9.45
N PHE A 40 6.97 9.66 9.83
CA PHE A 40 6.31 9.51 11.14
C PHE A 40 6.98 8.49 12.07
N GLY A 41 7.96 7.72 11.60
CA GLY A 41 8.65 6.70 12.40
C GLY A 41 7.76 5.52 12.79
N MET A 42 6.74 5.22 12.00
CA MET A 42 5.70 4.22 12.29
C MET A 42 6.03 2.84 11.66
N ASP A 43 5.40 1.77 12.15
CA ASP A 43 5.44 0.46 11.49
C ASP A 43 4.45 0.38 10.30
N ASP A 44 4.40 -0.77 9.61
CA ASP A 44 3.52 -0.94 8.44
C ASP A 44 2.02 -0.79 8.76
N LEU A 45 1.58 -1.33 9.90
CA LEU A 45 0.17 -1.31 10.28
C LEU A 45 -0.23 0.11 10.69
N ASP A 46 0.59 0.73 11.51
CA ASP A 46 0.43 2.09 11.99
C ASP A 46 0.41 3.09 10.81
N SER A 47 1.31 2.92 9.84
CA SER A 47 1.36 3.76 8.64
C SER A 47 0.09 3.62 7.78
N MET A 48 -0.42 2.39 7.62
CA MET A 48 -1.66 2.12 6.91
C MET A 48 -2.87 2.74 7.60
N GLU A 49 -2.96 2.62 8.92
CA GLU A 49 -4.02 3.24 9.71
C GLU A 49 -4.00 4.77 9.62
N MET A 50 -2.81 5.37 9.70
CA MET A 50 -2.64 6.81 9.53
C MET A 50 -3.05 7.26 8.12
N ARG A 51 -2.63 6.53 7.08
CA ARG A 51 -3.02 6.84 5.70
C ARG A 51 -4.52 6.72 5.50
N ASN A 52 -5.16 5.67 6.05
CA ASN A 52 -6.62 5.53 6.03
C ASN A 52 -7.28 6.75 6.67
N TYR A 53 -6.83 7.15 7.86
CA TYR A 53 -7.37 8.31 8.58
C TYR A 53 -7.25 9.63 7.77
N ILE A 54 -6.10 9.89 7.14
CA ILE A 54 -5.94 11.09 6.30
C ILE A 54 -6.86 11.01 5.06
N CYS A 55 -7.05 9.82 4.47
CA CYS A 55 -7.99 9.64 3.36
C CYS A 55 -9.43 9.93 3.79
N GLU A 56 -9.86 9.46 4.97
CA GLU A 56 -11.17 9.77 5.56
C GLU A 56 -11.36 11.28 5.72
N TYR A 57 -10.34 11.95 6.27
CA TYR A 57 -10.36 13.39 6.46
C TYR A 57 -10.45 14.15 5.12
N SER A 58 -9.73 13.67 4.10
CA SER A 58 -9.66 14.30 2.78
C SER A 58 -10.95 14.16 1.97
N ILE A 59 -11.63 13.01 2.03
CA ILE A 59 -12.92 12.79 1.36
C ILE A 59 -14.05 13.57 2.05
N GLY A 60 -13.99 13.70 3.38
CA GLY A 60 -15.04 14.29 4.19
C GLY A 60 -16.28 13.40 4.34
N ASN A 61 -17.35 13.94 4.92
CA ASN A 61 -18.69 13.32 5.03
C ASN A 61 -18.80 12.03 5.88
N GLY A 62 -17.85 11.76 6.77
CA GLY A 62 -17.93 10.60 7.67
C GLY A 62 -17.77 9.25 6.96
N VAL A 63 -17.09 9.23 5.81
CA VAL A 63 -16.69 8.00 5.13
C VAL A 63 -15.61 7.31 5.96
N LYS A 64 -15.77 6.00 6.23
CA LYS A 64 -14.78 5.17 6.92
C LYS A 64 -13.97 4.39 5.90
N ILE A 65 -12.69 4.73 5.76
CA ILE A 65 -11.72 4.02 4.92
C ILE A 65 -11.18 2.84 5.72
N VAL A 66 -11.31 1.64 5.16
CA VAL A 66 -10.86 0.39 5.79
C VAL A 66 -9.58 -0.13 5.17
N LYS A 67 -9.27 0.30 3.94
CA LYS A 67 -8.08 -0.08 3.22
C LYS A 67 -7.65 1.07 2.32
N SER A 68 -6.34 1.21 2.17
CA SER A 68 -5.77 2.09 1.17
C SER A 68 -4.52 1.45 0.58
N THR A 69 -4.18 1.83 -0.64
CA THR A 69 -3.02 1.30 -1.36
C THR A 69 -2.40 2.42 -2.16
N ILE A 70 -1.09 2.61 -2.00
CA ILE A 70 -0.32 3.55 -2.82
C ILE A 70 -0.10 2.90 -4.18
N LEU A 71 -0.61 3.54 -5.22
CA LEU A 71 -0.48 3.10 -6.60
C LEU A 71 0.81 3.61 -7.23
N ASN A 72 1.21 4.83 -6.88
CA ASN A 72 2.37 5.50 -7.46
C ASN A 72 2.96 6.53 -6.48
N VAL A 73 4.27 6.75 -6.61
CA VAL A 73 5.04 7.71 -5.81
C VAL A 73 5.88 8.56 -6.76
N GLU A 74 5.67 9.87 -6.72
CA GLU A 74 6.48 10.84 -7.45
C GLU A 74 7.33 11.66 -6.47
N ILE A 75 8.64 11.74 -6.72
CA ILE A 75 9.59 12.52 -5.91
C ILE A 75 10.19 13.61 -6.78
N LEU A 76 9.76 14.84 -6.53
CA LEU A 76 10.18 16.02 -7.27
C LEU A 76 11.18 16.85 -6.46
N PRO A 77 12.15 17.52 -7.10
CA PRO A 77 12.94 18.54 -6.43
C PRO A 77 12.05 19.69 -5.96
N ASP A 78 12.34 20.22 -4.78
CA ASP A 78 11.69 21.39 -4.20
C ASP A 78 12.73 22.42 -3.74
N GLN A 79 12.29 23.55 -3.19
CA GLN A 79 13.17 24.63 -2.74
C GLN A 79 14.16 24.17 -1.65
N PHE A 80 15.30 24.86 -1.56
CA PHE A 80 16.32 24.66 -0.53
C PHE A 80 16.85 23.21 -0.39
N GLY A 81 16.80 22.42 -1.45
CA GLY A 81 17.27 21.04 -1.45
C GLY A 81 16.26 20.04 -0.88
N ASN A 82 15.04 20.49 -0.57
CA ASN A 82 13.94 19.62 -0.16
C ASN A 82 13.42 18.77 -1.34
N LYS A 83 12.63 17.75 -1.01
CA LYS A 83 11.88 16.95 -1.97
C LYS A 83 10.39 17.12 -1.72
N LYS A 84 9.64 17.30 -2.80
CA LYS A 84 8.19 17.19 -2.81
C LYS A 84 7.83 15.75 -3.14
N ILE A 85 7.02 15.12 -2.30
CA ILE A 85 6.51 13.76 -2.53
C ILE A 85 5.02 13.85 -2.82
N ILE A 86 4.59 13.23 -3.92
CA ILE A 86 3.19 13.10 -4.33
C ILE A 86 2.87 11.60 -4.36
N LEU A 87 1.76 11.24 -3.73
CA LEU A 87 1.30 9.86 -3.60
C LEU A 87 -0.07 9.72 -4.26
N ASP A 88 -0.17 8.81 -5.23
CA ASP A 88 -1.46 8.38 -5.77
C ASP A 88 -1.97 7.22 -4.94
N ILE A 89 -3.14 7.38 -4.33
CA ILE A 89 -3.72 6.43 -3.38
C ILE A 89 -5.09 5.96 -3.87
N LEU A 90 -5.29 4.65 -3.88
CA LEU A 90 -6.60 4.03 -3.99
C LEU A 90 -7.10 3.69 -2.59
N ALA A 91 -8.15 4.37 -2.14
CA ALA A 91 -8.81 4.11 -0.86
C ALA A 91 -10.13 3.35 -1.07
N GLU A 92 -10.44 2.45 -0.16
CA GLU A 92 -11.66 1.64 -0.14
C GLU A 92 -12.41 1.87 1.18
N ASP A 93 -13.69 2.24 1.09
CA ASP A 93 -14.54 2.40 2.27
C ASP A 93 -15.13 1.07 2.76
N SER A 94 -15.75 1.11 3.93
CA SER A 94 -16.43 -0.07 4.52
C SER A 94 -17.60 -0.62 3.71
N LYS A 95 -18.05 0.09 2.66
CA LYS A 95 -19.11 -0.32 1.73
C LYS A 95 -18.54 -0.85 0.40
N GLY A 96 -17.22 -0.86 0.23
CA GLY A 96 -16.54 -1.28 -1.00
C GLY A 96 -16.48 -0.21 -2.09
N ASN A 97 -16.80 1.05 -1.77
CA ASN A 97 -16.61 2.16 -2.71
C ASN A 97 -15.13 2.51 -2.81
N LEU A 98 -14.69 2.84 -4.02
CA LEU A 98 -13.30 3.17 -4.31
C LEU A 98 -13.13 4.68 -4.56
N TYR A 99 -12.03 5.22 -4.04
CA TYR A 99 -11.67 6.63 -4.13
C TYR A 99 -10.23 6.77 -4.59
N ASN A 100 -10.01 7.56 -5.64
CA ASN A 100 -8.66 7.98 -6.04
C ASN A 100 -8.33 9.28 -5.32
N ILE A 101 -7.26 9.27 -4.54
CA ILE A 101 -6.81 10.39 -3.73
C ILE A 101 -5.35 10.67 -4.05
N GLU A 102 -5.05 11.91 -4.41
CA GLU A 102 -3.68 12.41 -4.46
C GLU A 102 -3.34 13.01 -3.09
N MET A 103 -2.21 12.62 -2.52
CA MET A 103 -1.72 13.15 -1.24
C MET A 103 -0.32 13.72 -1.39
N GLN A 104 -0.11 14.91 -0.83
CA GLN A 104 1.19 15.58 -0.78
C GLN A 104 1.33 16.35 0.54
N ARG A 105 2.58 16.56 0.99
CA ARG A 105 2.85 17.41 2.14
C ARG A 105 2.41 18.84 1.82
N ALA A 106 1.67 19.47 2.73
CA ALA A 106 1.38 20.89 2.62
C ALA A 106 2.69 21.70 2.74
N PRO A 107 2.89 22.73 1.91
CA PRO A 107 4.05 23.62 2.06
C PRO A 107 3.98 24.29 3.45
N THR A 108 5.09 24.26 4.18
CA THR A 108 5.24 24.90 5.48
C THR A 108 5.88 26.29 5.32
N ILE A 109 5.85 27.11 6.37
CA ILE A 109 6.49 28.45 6.38
C ILE A 109 8.00 28.35 6.07
N ALA A 110 8.63 27.20 6.35
CA ALA A 110 10.03 26.95 6.03
C ALA A 110 10.29 26.69 4.53
N ASP A 111 9.24 26.54 3.71
CA ASP A 111 9.32 26.34 2.26
C ASP A 111 9.15 27.66 1.47
N TYR A 112 8.99 28.81 2.14
CA TYR A 112 8.88 30.16 1.58
C TYR A 112 10.01 31.07 2.08
#